data_AF-A0A843AL26-F1
#
_entry.id   AF-A0A843AL26-F1
#
_cell.length_a   1.000
_cell.length_b   1.000
_cell.length_c   1.000
_cell.angle_alpha   90.00
_cell.angle_beta   90.00
_cell.angle_gamma   90.00
#
_symmetry.space_group_name_H-M   'P 1'
#
loop_
_entity.id
_entity.type
_entity.pdbx_description
1 polymer ?
#
loop_
_entity_poly.entity_id
_entity_poly.type
_entity_poly.pdbx_seq_one_letter_code
_entity_poly.pdbx_strand_id
1 'polypeptide(L)'
;MVRKGREAELILKELESFSLGDLAEIKSPDRILDVETGTKREVDVSIRCSVGTHNFLTVIECRDRKPPQDVTWIEQITGKTKAIKADKIIAVSTSGFTEGAKKKAEKNNIVLRTLEEFNAAETINWLKNITVNRPSFEIINVNLSLINTKKGDNIRPPELIKIEIKAHEKILFSESSGEHISFSDIIRFANEQKQNFLFHDLKIDDKPVMKNLTIKMGDKVYIDIKNEKYYIDIIDAVLDCRIKSEIVPLQKALRYKEKDNPLMDKMDYYFPFEDKEVTFTRIMDHETGRNKFKTDINDFK
;
A
#
# COMPACT_ATOMS: atom_id res chain seq x y z
N MET A 1 5.24 -14.76 7.83
CA MET A 1 5.25 -14.78 6.35
C MET A 1 4.03 -15.52 5.84
N VAL A 2 3.29 -14.93 4.91
CA VAL A 2 2.17 -15.61 4.23
C VAL A 2 2.73 -16.72 3.34
N ARG A 3 2.10 -17.90 3.31
CA ARG A 3 2.52 -19.00 2.42
C ARG A 3 2.34 -18.57 0.96
N LYS A 4 3.28 -18.90 0.08
CA LYS A 4 3.25 -18.50 -1.35
C LYS A 4 1.93 -18.78 -2.07
N GLY A 5 1.31 -19.94 -1.81
CA GLY A 5 -0.02 -20.27 -2.34
C GLY A 5 -1.11 -19.29 -1.91
N ARG A 6 -1.09 -18.85 -0.65
CA ARG A 6 -2.05 -17.89 -0.10
C ARG A 6 -1.93 -16.50 -0.73
N GLU A 7 -0.74 -16.11 -1.16
CA GLU A 7 -0.53 -14.85 -1.90
C GLU A 7 -1.29 -14.87 -3.23
N ALA A 8 -1.19 -15.97 -3.98
CA ALA A 8 -1.89 -16.12 -5.27
C ALA A 8 -3.42 -16.09 -5.09
N GLU A 9 -3.95 -16.75 -4.05
CA GLU A 9 -5.39 -16.71 -3.72
C GLU A 9 -5.88 -15.29 -3.45
N LEU A 10 -5.12 -14.50 -2.68
CA LEU A 10 -5.45 -13.13 -2.35
C LEU A 10 -5.39 -12.21 -3.59
N ILE A 11 -4.42 -12.41 -4.47
CA ILE A 11 -4.33 -11.70 -5.75
C ILE A 11 -5.55 -12.00 -6.61
N LEU A 12 -5.93 -13.27 -6.75
CA LEU A 12 -7.12 -13.65 -7.53
C LEU A 12 -8.40 -13.05 -6.95
N LYS A 13 -8.56 -13.07 -5.62
CA LYS A 13 -9.68 -12.38 -4.96
C LYS A 13 -9.69 -10.89 -5.32
N GLU A 14 -8.54 -10.22 -5.23
CA GLU A 14 -8.43 -8.79 -5.53
C GLU A 14 -8.80 -8.46 -6.99
N LEU A 15 -8.26 -9.23 -7.93
CA LEU A 15 -8.51 -9.08 -9.36
C LEU A 15 -10.00 -9.28 -9.70
N GLU A 16 -10.59 -10.39 -9.26
CA GLU A 16 -12.01 -10.68 -9.50
C GLU A 16 -12.92 -9.66 -8.81
N SER A 17 -12.54 -9.15 -7.62
CA SER A 17 -13.30 -8.09 -6.92
C SER A 17 -13.23 -6.77 -7.67
N PHE A 18 -12.10 -6.44 -8.28
CA PHE A 18 -11.97 -5.25 -9.10
C PHE A 18 -12.83 -5.34 -10.36
N SER A 19 -12.82 -6.50 -11.03
CA SER A 19 -13.59 -6.69 -12.26
C SER A 19 -15.10 -6.72 -11.98
N LEU A 20 -15.56 -7.49 -11.00
CA LEU A 20 -17.00 -7.66 -10.74
C LEU A 20 -17.61 -6.56 -9.88
N GLY A 21 -16.81 -5.88 -9.04
CA GLY A 21 -17.32 -4.88 -8.10
C GLY A 21 -18.44 -5.42 -7.22
N ASP A 22 -19.51 -4.64 -7.06
CA ASP A 22 -20.66 -4.99 -6.22
C ASP A 22 -21.60 -6.03 -6.84
N LEU A 23 -21.32 -6.51 -8.07
CA LEU A 23 -22.14 -7.51 -8.74
C LEU A 23 -21.99 -8.92 -8.13
N ALA A 24 -20.94 -9.15 -7.35
CA ALA A 24 -20.64 -10.46 -6.77
C ALA A 24 -20.07 -10.37 -5.36
N GLU A 25 -20.43 -11.34 -4.52
CA GLU A 25 -19.75 -11.61 -3.26
C GLU A 25 -18.54 -12.52 -3.54
N ILE A 26 -17.33 -12.06 -3.17
CA ILE A 26 -16.09 -12.81 -3.39
C ILE A 26 -15.38 -13.09 -2.06
N LYS A 27 -15.11 -14.37 -1.79
CA LYS A 27 -14.46 -14.85 -0.55
C LYS A 27 -13.18 -15.63 -0.85
N SER A 28 -12.20 -15.52 0.06
CA SER A 28 -10.96 -16.31 0.01
C SER A 28 -10.29 -16.40 1.41
N PRO A 29 -10.02 -17.60 1.95
CA PRO A 29 -10.61 -18.85 1.47
C PRO A 29 -12.13 -18.83 1.74
N ASP A 30 -12.85 -19.79 1.17
CA ASP A 30 -14.25 -20.02 1.52
C ASP A 30 -14.50 -21.49 1.88
N ARG A 31 -15.51 -21.75 2.71
CA ARG A 31 -15.86 -23.09 3.17
C ARG A 31 -17.30 -23.43 2.82
N ILE A 32 -17.46 -24.28 1.82
CA ILE A 32 -18.74 -24.62 1.19
C ILE A 32 -19.15 -26.03 1.60
N LEU A 33 -20.45 -26.23 1.87
CA LEU A 33 -20.98 -27.52 2.26
C LEU A 33 -20.85 -28.53 1.10
N ASP A 34 -20.20 -29.66 1.36
CA ASP A 34 -20.23 -30.83 0.52
C ASP A 34 -21.56 -31.55 0.73
N VAL A 35 -22.37 -31.68 -0.33
CA VAL A 35 -23.71 -32.27 -0.27
C VAL A 35 -23.68 -33.80 -0.15
N GLU A 36 -22.55 -34.43 -0.46
CA GLU A 36 -22.38 -35.88 -0.39
C GLU A 36 -21.98 -36.31 1.04
N THR A 37 -21.13 -35.52 1.70
CA THR A 37 -20.59 -35.87 3.03
C THR A 37 -21.19 -35.06 4.19
N GLY A 38 -21.84 -33.93 3.92
CA GLY A 38 -22.33 -33.00 4.93
C GLY A 38 -21.23 -32.18 5.62
N THR A 39 -19.98 -32.30 5.19
CA THR A 39 -18.84 -31.56 5.76
C THR A 39 -18.50 -30.34 4.92
N LYS A 40 -17.86 -29.31 5.51
CA LYS A 40 -17.43 -28.14 4.73
C LYS A 40 -16.09 -28.42 4.05
N ARG A 41 -16.03 -28.17 2.74
CA ARG A 41 -14.78 -28.15 1.96
C ARG A 41 -14.29 -26.74 1.76
N GLU A 42 -12.99 -26.56 1.92
CA GLU A 42 -12.32 -25.30 1.63
C GLU A 42 -12.10 -25.15 0.13
N VAL A 43 -12.38 -23.96 -0.41
CA VAL A 43 -12.03 -23.54 -1.78
C VAL A 43 -11.21 -22.26 -1.72
N ASP A 44 -10.33 -22.09 -2.70
CA ASP A 44 -9.35 -21.01 -2.70
C ASP A 44 -10.01 -19.63 -2.89
N VAL A 45 -10.90 -19.52 -3.89
CA VAL A 45 -11.77 -18.36 -4.07
C VAL A 45 -13.17 -18.83 -4.48
N SER A 46 -14.20 -18.20 -3.91
CA SER A 46 -15.58 -18.35 -4.38
C SER A 46 -16.13 -17.00 -4.84
N ILE A 47 -16.90 -17.04 -5.91
CA ILE A 47 -17.62 -15.89 -6.47
C ILE A 47 -19.09 -16.28 -6.50
N ARG A 48 -19.93 -15.50 -5.82
CA ARG A 48 -21.39 -15.67 -5.82
C ARG A 48 -22.04 -14.43 -6.43
N CYS A 49 -22.84 -14.64 -7.47
CA CYS A 49 -23.63 -13.56 -8.05
C CYS A 49 -25.07 -14.04 -8.29
N SER A 50 -25.98 -13.06 -8.37
CA SER A 50 -27.38 -13.30 -8.68
C SER A 50 -27.73 -12.57 -9.98
N VAL A 51 -28.34 -13.29 -10.92
CA VAL A 51 -28.85 -12.72 -12.18
C VAL A 51 -30.31 -13.07 -12.29
N GLY A 52 -31.18 -12.08 -12.14
CA GLY A 52 -32.63 -12.28 -12.05
C GLY A 52 -32.98 -13.19 -10.86
N THR A 53 -33.63 -14.33 -11.15
CA THR A 53 -34.05 -15.33 -10.15
C THR A 53 -33.03 -16.44 -9.92
N HIS A 54 -31.86 -16.38 -10.54
CA HIS A 54 -30.84 -17.42 -10.49
C HIS A 54 -29.62 -16.99 -9.70
N ASN A 55 -29.11 -17.89 -8.85
CA ASN A 55 -27.86 -17.72 -8.13
C ASN A 55 -26.80 -18.59 -8.79
N PHE A 56 -25.61 -18.03 -8.95
CA PHE A 56 -24.46 -18.72 -9.54
C PHE A 56 -23.32 -18.79 -8.53
N LEU A 57 -22.71 -19.96 -8.42
CA LEU A 57 -21.49 -20.21 -7.68
C LEU A 57 -20.36 -20.55 -8.66
N THR A 58 -19.41 -19.63 -8.79
CA THR A 58 -18.13 -19.92 -9.46
C THR A 58 -17.07 -20.20 -8.40
N VAL A 59 -16.29 -21.25 -8.60
CA VAL A 59 -15.16 -21.60 -7.74
C VAL A 59 -13.87 -21.51 -8.52
N ILE A 60 -12.87 -20.87 -7.92
CA ILE A 60 -11.51 -20.83 -8.42
C ILE A 60 -10.64 -21.70 -7.53
N GLU A 61 -9.86 -22.59 -8.13
CA GLU A 61 -8.80 -23.37 -7.50
C GLU A 61 -7.47 -22.95 -8.10
N CYS A 62 -6.50 -22.59 -7.26
CA CYS A 62 -5.22 -22.03 -7.64
C CYS A 62 -4.07 -22.92 -7.20
N ARG A 63 -3.08 -23.11 -8.08
CA ARG A 63 -1.86 -23.82 -7.72
C ARG A 63 -0.62 -23.07 -8.16
N ASP A 64 0.18 -22.71 -7.16
CA ASP A 64 1.49 -22.12 -7.33
C ASP A 64 2.59 -23.16 -7.12
N ARG A 65 2.97 -23.86 -8.20
CA ARG A 65 4.02 -24.90 -8.22
C ARG A 65 4.81 -24.79 -9.51
N LYS A 66 6.10 -25.14 -9.47
CA LYS A 66 6.99 -25.06 -10.63
C LYS A 66 6.56 -25.92 -11.84
N PRO A 67 6.26 -27.23 -11.72
CA PRO A 67 5.84 -28.00 -12.88
C PRO A 67 4.42 -27.60 -13.31
N PRO A 68 4.14 -27.53 -14.63
CA PRO A 68 2.78 -27.35 -15.14
C PRO A 68 1.82 -28.38 -14.56
N GLN A 69 0.57 -27.98 -14.37
CA GLN A 69 -0.42 -28.87 -13.76
C GLN A 69 -0.90 -29.94 -14.74
N ASP A 70 -1.10 -31.13 -14.21
CA ASP A 70 -1.38 -32.34 -14.96
C ASP A 70 -2.85 -32.76 -14.88
N VAL A 71 -3.16 -33.87 -15.53
CA VAL A 71 -4.49 -34.46 -15.56
C VAL A 71 -5.01 -34.76 -14.16
N THR A 72 -4.13 -35.26 -13.28
CA THR A 72 -4.45 -35.62 -11.89
C THR A 72 -5.06 -34.44 -11.14
N TRP A 73 -4.48 -33.24 -11.29
CA TRP A 73 -5.01 -32.06 -10.61
C TRP A 73 -6.41 -31.66 -11.12
N ILE A 74 -6.63 -31.72 -12.42
CA ILE A 74 -7.95 -31.41 -13.01
C ILE A 74 -9.01 -32.42 -12.54
N GLU A 75 -8.66 -33.70 -12.40
CA GLU A 75 -9.56 -34.72 -11.87
C GLU A 75 -9.90 -34.48 -10.40
N GLN A 76 -8.92 -34.09 -9.58
CA GLN A 76 -9.14 -33.71 -8.17
C GLN A 76 -10.10 -32.52 -8.04
N ILE A 77 -9.90 -31.47 -8.85
CA ILE A 77 -10.78 -30.30 -8.87
C ILE A 77 -12.20 -30.73 -9.25
N THR A 78 -12.35 -31.55 -10.30
CA THR A 78 -13.66 -32.00 -10.80
C THR A 78 -14.44 -32.73 -9.70
N GLY A 79 -13.82 -33.66 -8.98
CA GLY A 79 -14.48 -34.37 -7.88
C GLY A 79 -14.87 -33.44 -6.74
N LYS A 80 -13.95 -32.56 -6.33
CA LYS A 80 -14.18 -31.59 -5.25
C LYS A 80 -15.35 -30.64 -5.53
N THR A 81 -15.40 -30.11 -6.75
CA THR A 81 -16.34 -29.04 -7.14
C THR A 81 -17.75 -29.55 -7.45
N LYS A 82 -17.88 -30.80 -7.94
CA LYS A 82 -19.18 -31.47 -8.05
C LYS A 82 -19.87 -31.63 -6.70
N ALA A 83 -19.12 -32.04 -5.68
CA ALA A 83 -19.64 -32.27 -4.34
C ALA A 83 -20.16 -30.99 -3.66
N ILE A 84 -19.71 -29.81 -4.09
CA ILE A 84 -20.16 -28.50 -3.57
C ILE A 84 -21.13 -27.77 -4.51
N LYS A 85 -21.58 -28.43 -5.59
CA LYS A 85 -22.51 -27.89 -6.61
C LYS A 85 -22.08 -26.52 -7.18
N ALA A 86 -20.81 -26.37 -7.53
CA ALA A 86 -20.35 -25.19 -8.26
C ALA A 86 -20.89 -25.19 -9.71
N ASP A 87 -21.43 -24.07 -10.17
CA ASP A 87 -21.96 -23.89 -11.53
C ASP A 87 -20.83 -23.71 -12.55
N LYS A 88 -19.75 -23.05 -12.13
CA LYS A 88 -18.57 -22.83 -12.95
C LYS A 88 -17.30 -23.04 -12.15
N ILE A 89 -16.28 -23.56 -12.83
CA ILE A 89 -14.99 -23.88 -12.24
C ILE A 89 -13.89 -23.23 -13.06
N ILE A 90 -12.99 -22.55 -12.36
CA ILE A 90 -11.79 -21.94 -12.94
C ILE A 90 -10.58 -22.58 -12.24
N ALA A 91 -9.72 -23.23 -13.01
CA ALA A 91 -8.43 -23.70 -12.51
C ALA A 91 -7.34 -22.70 -12.91
N VAL A 92 -6.60 -22.20 -11.92
CA VAL A 92 -5.53 -21.21 -12.11
C VAL A 92 -4.19 -21.81 -11.76
N SER A 93 -3.21 -21.70 -12.66
CA SER A 93 -1.83 -22.09 -12.36
C SER A 93 -0.82 -20.97 -12.63
N THR A 94 0.20 -20.88 -11.78
CA THR A 94 1.35 -19.98 -12.02
C THR A 94 2.39 -20.53 -12.99
N SER A 95 2.28 -21.81 -13.37
CA SER A 95 3.21 -22.52 -14.28
C SER A 95 2.52 -23.13 -15.50
N GLY A 96 1.22 -22.90 -15.66
CA GLY A 96 0.43 -23.42 -16.76
C GLY A 96 0.02 -24.88 -16.61
N PHE A 97 -0.29 -25.51 -17.75
CA PHE A 97 -0.95 -26.82 -17.81
C PHE A 97 -0.34 -27.69 -18.91
N THR A 98 -0.28 -28.99 -18.65
CA THR A 98 0.06 -29.98 -19.69
C THR A 98 -1.06 -30.11 -20.73
N GLU A 99 -0.73 -30.59 -21.94
CA GLU A 99 -1.73 -30.81 -23.00
C GLU A 99 -2.84 -31.79 -22.58
N GLY A 100 -2.50 -32.82 -21.81
CA GLY A 100 -3.48 -33.74 -21.23
C GLY A 100 -4.44 -33.03 -20.28
N ALA A 101 -3.93 -32.14 -19.43
CA ALA A 101 -4.75 -31.36 -18.50
C ALA A 101 -5.70 -30.41 -19.24
N LYS A 102 -5.23 -29.75 -20.31
CA LYS A 102 -6.06 -28.88 -21.18
C LYS A 102 -7.25 -29.64 -21.77
N LYS A 103 -6.99 -30.79 -22.40
CA LYS A 103 -8.04 -31.66 -22.98
C LYS A 103 -9.02 -32.16 -21.91
N LYS A 104 -8.52 -32.54 -20.73
CA LYS A 104 -9.36 -33.00 -19.62
C LYS A 104 -10.24 -31.86 -19.09
N ALA A 105 -9.71 -30.65 -18.94
CA ALA A 105 -10.44 -29.50 -18.44
C ALA A 105 -11.60 -29.13 -19.38
N GLU A 106 -11.33 -29.08 -20.69
CA GLU A 106 -12.34 -28.85 -21.73
C GLU A 106 -13.50 -29.86 -21.64
N LYS A 107 -13.19 -31.15 -21.55
CA LYS A 107 -14.21 -32.21 -21.39
C LYS A 107 -15.06 -32.06 -20.12
N ASN A 108 -14.51 -31.45 -19.07
CA ASN A 108 -15.21 -31.23 -17.79
C ASN A 108 -15.75 -29.80 -17.63
N ASN A 109 -15.75 -28.97 -18.69
CA ASN A 109 -16.19 -27.57 -18.67
C ASN A 109 -15.44 -26.70 -17.63
N ILE A 110 -14.18 -27.02 -17.37
CA ILE A 110 -13.30 -26.26 -16.48
C ILE A 110 -12.54 -25.22 -17.31
N VAL A 111 -12.63 -23.96 -16.91
CA VAL A 111 -11.86 -22.87 -17.52
C VAL A 111 -10.44 -22.89 -16.97
N LEU A 112 -9.46 -22.80 -17.86
CA LEU A 112 -8.05 -22.74 -17.49
C LEU A 112 -7.54 -21.32 -17.62
N ARG A 113 -6.96 -20.81 -16.53
CA ARG A 113 -6.31 -19.50 -16.50
C ARG A 113 -4.91 -19.61 -15.91
N THR A 114 -4.07 -18.64 -16.20
CA THR A 114 -2.73 -18.55 -15.60
C THR A 114 -2.55 -17.21 -14.93
N LEU A 115 -1.86 -17.22 -13.79
CA LEU A 115 -1.39 -16.02 -13.08
C LEU A 115 0.14 -16.05 -13.10
N GLU A 116 0.74 -15.35 -14.05
CA GLU A 116 2.18 -15.43 -14.30
C GLU A 116 2.84 -14.07 -14.12
N GLU A 117 4.08 -14.07 -13.66
CA GLU A 117 4.92 -12.89 -13.70
C GLU A 117 5.40 -12.66 -15.13
N PHE A 118 5.39 -11.42 -15.59
CA PHE A 118 5.83 -11.07 -16.93
C PHE A 118 6.71 -9.82 -16.93
N ASN A 119 7.60 -9.74 -17.90
CA ASN A 119 8.45 -8.58 -18.09
C ASN A 119 7.66 -7.43 -18.74
N ALA A 120 7.02 -6.59 -17.92
CA ALA A 120 6.29 -5.44 -18.42
C ALA A 120 7.18 -4.42 -19.15
N ALA A 121 8.50 -4.43 -18.93
CA ALA A 121 9.42 -3.50 -19.59
C ALA A 121 9.49 -3.73 -21.11
N GLU A 122 9.19 -4.94 -21.58
CA GLU A 122 9.07 -5.28 -23.00
C GLU A 122 7.69 -4.96 -23.56
N THR A 123 6.68 -4.78 -22.71
CA THR A 123 5.28 -4.73 -23.13
C THR A 123 4.75 -3.29 -23.27
N ILE A 124 5.02 -2.37 -22.32
CA ILE A 124 4.40 -1.04 -22.33
C ILE A 124 5.31 0.04 -21.70
N ASN A 125 5.80 0.99 -22.50
CA ASN A 125 6.79 1.98 -22.06
C ASN A 125 6.26 2.99 -21.02
N TRP A 126 4.99 3.38 -21.09
CA TRP A 126 4.38 4.34 -20.16
C TRP A 126 3.95 3.72 -18.82
N LEU A 127 4.05 2.39 -18.66
CA LEU A 127 3.74 1.68 -17.42
C LEU A 127 4.98 1.38 -16.57
N LYS A 128 6.18 1.62 -17.09
CA LYS A 128 7.44 1.21 -16.45
C LYS A 128 7.70 1.88 -15.11
N ASN A 129 7.26 3.13 -14.97
CA ASN A 129 7.64 3.99 -13.88
C ASN A 129 6.43 4.80 -13.42
N ILE A 130 6.31 4.98 -12.11
CA ILE A 130 5.51 6.06 -11.55
C ILE A 130 6.45 7.15 -11.04
N THR A 131 5.97 8.38 -11.04
CA THR A 131 6.70 9.52 -10.50
C THR A 131 6.09 9.93 -9.17
N VAL A 132 6.92 10.02 -8.14
CA VAL A 132 6.52 10.52 -6.82
C VAL A 132 7.21 11.86 -6.60
N ASN A 133 6.43 12.86 -6.18
CA ASN A 133 6.97 14.16 -5.78
C ASN A 133 7.27 14.13 -4.29
N ARG A 134 8.54 14.32 -3.93
CA ARG A 134 9.04 14.27 -2.55
C ARG A 134 9.34 15.68 -2.04
N PRO A 135 8.38 16.33 -1.36
CA PRO A 135 8.66 17.56 -0.64
C PRO A 135 9.63 17.28 0.52
N SER A 136 10.62 18.14 0.69
CA SER A 136 11.55 18.07 1.83
C SER A 136 12.06 19.45 2.21
N PHE A 137 12.44 19.60 3.48
CA PHE A 137 13.09 20.80 3.98
C PHE A 137 14.35 20.45 4.76
N GLU A 138 15.33 21.35 4.74
CA GLU A 138 16.47 21.35 5.66
C GLU A 138 16.35 22.56 6.58
N ILE A 139 16.63 22.36 7.87
CA ILE A 139 16.62 23.47 8.82
C ILE A 139 17.99 24.13 8.78
N ILE A 140 18.04 25.39 8.31
CA ILE A 140 19.27 26.18 8.24
C ILE A 140 19.53 26.89 9.55
N ASN A 141 18.48 27.42 10.18
CA ASN A 141 18.59 28.11 11.48
C ASN A 141 17.30 27.95 12.29
N VAL A 142 17.42 27.93 13.62
CA VAL A 142 16.31 27.98 14.57
C VAL A 142 16.65 28.97 15.68
N ASN A 143 15.75 29.91 15.93
CA ASN A 143 15.80 30.78 17.09
C ASN A 143 14.59 30.49 17.98
N LEU A 144 14.82 30.42 19.29
CA LEU A 144 13.79 30.09 20.28
C LEU A 144 13.57 31.27 21.21
N SER A 145 12.30 31.56 21.44
CA SER A 145 11.85 32.39 22.56
C SER A 145 11.38 31.47 23.68
N LEU A 146 12.02 31.56 24.84
CA LEU A 146 11.82 30.61 25.95
C LEU A 146 11.26 31.28 27.21
N ILE A 147 10.43 30.56 27.96
CA ILE A 147 9.84 30.99 29.23
C ILE A 147 10.28 30.04 30.35
N ASN A 148 10.90 30.59 31.41
CA ASN A 148 11.33 29.82 32.58
C ASN A 148 10.29 29.93 33.71
N THR A 149 9.77 28.79 34.18
CA THR A 149 8.70 28.73 35.20
C THR A 149 9.20 28.64 36.65
N LYS A 150 10.50 28.47 36.91
CA LYS A 150 11.03 28.34 38.29
C LYS A 150 11.09 29.65 39.08
N LYS A 151 10.95 30.81 38.43
CA LYS A 151 10.99 32.13 39.09
C LYS A 151 9.59 32.74 39.14
N GLY A 152 8.78 32.26 40.08
CA GLY A 152 7.44 32.70 40.51
C GLY A 152 6.72 33.71 39.62
N ASP A 153 5.66 33.24 38.96
CA ASP A 153 4.40 33.84 38.44
C ASP A 153 4.32 35.32 38.00
N ASN A 154 5.42 36.05 37.90
CA ASN A 154 5.48 37.32 37.20
C ASN A 154 6.17 37.08 35.86
N ILE A 155 5.34 37.01 34.82
CA ILE A 155 5.66 36.77 33.40
C ILE A 155 6.96 37.49 33.04
N ARG A 156 8.07 36.75 33.04
CA ARG A 156 9.32 37.26 32.48
C ARG A 156 9.15 37.34 30.97
N PRO A 157 9.69 38.37 30.31
CA PRO A 157 9.74 38.40 28.86
C PRO A 157 10.49 37.15 28.36
N PRO A 158 10.08 36.58 27.21
CA PRO A 158 10.77 35.43 26.66
C PRO A 158 12.28 35.69 26.53
N GLU A 159 13.09 34.75 27.00
CA GLU A 159 14.53 34.79 26.84
C GLU A 159 14.89 34.24 25.46
N LEU A 160 15.62 35.03 24.66
CA LEU A 160 16.19 34.58 23.39
C LEU A 160 17.46 33.79 23.67
N ILE A 161 17.36 32.46 23.59
CA ILE A 161 18.51 31.58 23.68
C ILE A 161 18.85 31.08 22.27
N LYS A 162 20.05 31.41 21.81
CA LYS A 162 20.61 30.80 20.60
C LYS A 162 21.20 29.45 20.97
N ILE A 163 20.59 28.39 20.44
CA ILE A 163 21.06 27.02 20.61
C ILE A 163 21.43 26.51 19.22
N GLU A 164 22.63 25.97 19.09
CA GLU A 164 23.01 25.24 17.89
C GLU A 164 22.36 23.86 17.97
N ILE A 165 21.38 23.62 17.11
CA ILE A 165 20.52 22.43 17.20
C ILE A 165 20.71 21.58 15.95
N LYS A 166 20.86 20.28 16.15
CA LYS A 166 20.67 19.31 15.08
C LYS A 166 19.19 18.99 14.94
N ALA A 167 18.63 19.34 13.79
CA ALA A 167 17.20 19.33 13.47
C ALA A 167 16.41 18.06 13.85
N HIS A 168 17.07 16.90 13.87
CA HIS A 168 16.46 15.59 14.09
C HIS A 168 16.70 15.03 15.50
N GLU A 169 17.51 15.71 16.33
CA GLU A 169 17.72 15.27 17.71
C GLU A 169 16.45 15.55 18.53
N LYS A 170 15.96 14.53 19.22
CA LYS A 170 14.77 14.58 20.06
C LYS A 170 15.09 15.23 21.41
N ILE A 171 15.40 16.53 21.38
CA ILE A 171 15.83 17.30 22.57
C ILE A 171 14.69 18.05 23.26
N LEU A 172 13.52 18.11 22.63
CA LEU A 172 12.34 18.77 23.19
C LEU A 172 11.45 17.74 23.86
N PHE A 173 10.75 18.10 24.93
CA PHE A 173 9.77 17.25 25.58
C PHE A 173 8.37 17.81 25.37
N SER A 174 7.45 16.98 24.87
CA SER A 174 6.03 17.31 24.73
C SER A 174 5.25 16.70 25.90
N GLU A 175 4.69 17.55 26.75
CA GLU A 175 3.86 17.11 27.87
C GLU A 175 2.54 16.50 27.41
N SER A 176 2.04 16.90 26.24
CA SER A 176 0.83 16.32 25.65
C SER A 176 0.99 14.86 25.23
N SER A 177 2.18 14.48 24.74
CA SER A 177 2.46 13.10 24.30
C SER A 177 3.23 12.31 25.35
N GLY A 178 3.91 12.97 26.28
CA GLY A 178 4.83 12.33 27.22
C GLY A 178 6.14 11.85 26.56
N GLU A 179 6.45 12.34 25.36
CA GLU A 179 7.59 11.88 24.56
C GLU A 179 8.55 13.02 24.21
N HIS A 180 9.80 12.64 23.94
CA HIS A 180 10.76 13.53 23.32
C HIS A 180 10.51 13.66 21.81
N ILE A 181 10.51 14.91 21.32
CA ILE A 181 10.28 15.28 19.92
C ILE A 181 11.42 16.16 19.41
N SER A 182 11.57 16.24 18.09
CA SER A 182 12.54 17.08 17.40
C SER A 182 11.90 18.35 16.83
N PHE A 183 12.71 19.32 16.42
CA PHE A 183 12.22 20.50 15.68
C PHE A 183 11.61 20.12 14.33
N SER A 184 12.18 19.10 13.67
CA SER A 184 11.63 18.58 12.42
C SER A 184 10.20 18.07 12.61
N ASP A 185 9.91 17.39 13.73
CA ASP A 185 8.57 16.90 14.05
C ASP A 185 7.58 18.05 14.22
N ILE A 186 7.98 19.12 14.92
CA ILE A 186 7.14 20.31 15.12
C ILE A 186 6.85 21.01 13.79
N ILE A 187 7.87 21.22 12.96
CA ILE A 187 7.71 21.89 11.65
C ILE A 187 6.83 21.06 10.73
N ARG A 188 7.03 19.73 10.69
CA ARG A 188 6.21 18.80 9.90
C ARG A 188 4.75 18.87 10.34
N PHE A 189 4.49 18.79 11.65
CA PHE A 189 3.15 18.92 12.20
C PHE A 189 2.51 20.27 11.84
N ALA A 190 3.24 21.38 11.99
CA ALA A 190 2.73 22.71 11.63
C ALA A 190 2.42 22.83 10.12
N ASN A 191 3.23 22.22 9.27
CA ASN A 191 3.01 22.16 7.83
C ASN A 191 1.75 21.35 7.47
N GLU A 192 1.54 20.20 8.08
CA GLU A 192 0.35 19.36 7.89
C GLU A 192 -0.93 20.10 8.32
N GLN A 193 -0.92 20.75 9.49
CA GLN A 193 -2.08 21.51 9.98
C GLN A 193 -2.45 22.70 9.08
N LYS A 194 -1.47 23.24 8.35
CA LYS A 194 -1.66 24.39 7.43
C LYS A 194 -1.68 23.96 5.96
N GLN A 195 -2.19 22.77 5.65
CA GLN A 195 -2.40 22.28 4.28
C GLN A 195 -1.12 22.31 3.41
N ASN A 196 0.01 21.86 3.96
CA ASN A 196 1.29 21.76 3.26
C ASN A 196 1.84 23.11 2.74
N PHE A 197 1.64 24.18 3.50
CA PHE A 197 2.00 25.53 3.06
C PHE A 197 3.49 25.73 2.73
N LEU A 198 4.39 24.90 3.28
CA LEU A 198 5.82 25.00 2.98
C LEU A 198 6.14 24.71 1.51
N PHE A 199 5.25 24.02 0.79
CA PHE A 199 5.54 23.54 -0.57
C PHE A 199 4.56 24.02 -1.64
N HIS A 200 3.52 24.79 -1.26
CA HIS A 200 2.40 25.12 -2.16
C HIS A 200 2.78 25.94 -3.41
N ASP A 201 3.87 26.72 -3.34
CA ASP A 201 4.38 27.64 -4.36
C ASP A 201 5.68 27.15 -5.01
N LEU A 202 6.15 25.96 -4.61
CA LEU A 202 7.38 25.38 -5.12
C LEU A 202 7.12 24.62 -6.42
N LYS A 203 8.06 24.73 -7.35
CA LYS A 203 8.09 23.92 -8.58
C LYS A 203 8.89 22.64 -8.33
N ILE A 204 8.41 21.55 -8.94
CA ILE A 204 9.09 20.25 -8.91
C ILE A 204 10.44 20.37 -9.64
N ASP A 205 11.49 19.80 -9.04
CA ASP A 205 12.88 19.76 -9.54
C ASP A 205 13.55 21.13 -9.75
N ASP A 206 12.98 22.20 -9.21
CA ASP A 206 13.59 23.53 -9.23
C ASP A 206 14.60 23.69 -8.08
N LYS A 207 15.32 24.81 -8.10
CA LYS A 207 16.24 25.18 -7.03
C LYS A 207 15.50 25.28 -5.68
N PRO A 208 16.18 24.95 -4.57
CA PRO A 208 15.61 25.10 -3.25
C PRO A 208 15.21 26.56 -2.95
N VAL A 209 14.12 26.75 -2.20
CA VAL A 209 13.53 28.04 -1.85
C VAL A 209 13.62 28.23 -0.34
N MET A 210 14.26 29.32 0.07
CA MET A 210 14.36 29.70 1.48
C MET A 210 13.02 30.18 2.02
N LYS A 211 12.59 29.61 3.14
CA LYS A 211 11.36 30.01 3.84
C LYS A 211 11.63 30.35 5.30
N ASN A 212 11.03 31.44 5.75
CA ASN A 212 10.99 31.81 7.15
C ASN A 212 9.68 31.33 7.76
N LEU A 213 9.76 30.65 8.90
CA LEU A 213 8.62 30.09 9.60
C LEU A 213 8.64 30.52 11.06
N THR A 214 7.60 31.24 11.47
CA THR A 214 7.34 31.54 12.88
C THR A 214 6.20 30.66 13.38
N ILE A 215 6.46 29.89 14.45
CA ILE A 215 5.47 29.04 15.12
C ILE A 215 5.33 29.56 16.54
N LYS A 216 4.13 30.02 16.90
CA LYS A 216 3.77 30.25 18.29
C LYS A 216 3.40 28.91 18.92
N MET A 217 4.15 28.56 19.95
CA MET A 217 3.97 27.35 20.74
C MET A 217 3.06 27.67 21.93
N GLY A 218 2.46 26.63 22.51
CA GLY A 218 1.76 26.72 23.80
C GLY A 218 2.60 26.12 24.92
N ASP A 219 2.12 26.24 26.16
CA ASP A 219 2.83 25.88 27.40
C ASP A 219 3.04 24.37 27.64
N LYS A 220 3.16 23.56 26.59
CA LYS A 220 3.24 22.09 26.68
C LYS A 220 4.48 21.48 26.03
N VAL A 221 5.38 22.31 25.51
CA VAL A 221 6.66 21.86 24.96
C VAL A 221 7.78 22.61 25.63
N TYR A 222 8.74 21.90 26.21
CA TYR A 222 9.89 22.49 26.89
C TYR A 222 11.20 21.84 26.47
N ILE A 223 12.29 22.55 26.74
CA ILE A 223 13.67 22.06 26.64
C ILE A 223 14.32 22.14 28.02
N ASP A 224 15.08 21.10 28.38
CA ASP A 224 15.89 21.10 29.60
C ASP A 224 17.26 21.68 29.31
N ILE A 225 17.58 22.80 29.94
CA ILE A 225 18.88 23.46 29.83
C ILE A 225 19.47 23.55 31.22
N LYS A 226 20.60 22.87 31.47
CA LYS A 226 21.31 22.87 32.75
C LYS A 226 20.39 22.53 33.95
N ASN A 227 19.54 21.52 33.81
CA ASN A 227 18.57 21.07 34.82
C ASN A 227 17.47 22.10 35.16
N GLU A 228 17.22 23.04 34.27
CA GLU A 228 16.08 23.95 34.32
C GLU A 228 15.18 23.76 33.10
N LYS A 229 13.86 23.80 33.34
CA LYS A 229 12.84 23.66 32.32
C LYS A 229 12.56 25.03 31.70
N TYR A 230 12.68 25.10 30.37
CA TYR A 230 12.34 26.27 29.59
C TYR A 230 11.25 25.90 28.59
N TYR A 231 10.06 26.45 28.77
CA TYR A 231 8.95 26.27 27.81
C TYR A 231 9.22 27.09 26.57
N ILE A 232 8.89 26.54 25.41
CA ILE A 232 9.02 27.24 24.14
C ILE A 232 7.77 28.07 23.92
N ASP A 233 7.93 29.38 23.73
CA ASP A 233 6.84 30.31 23.36
C ASP A 233 6.81 30.53 21.84
N ILE A 234 7.96 30.77 21.22
CA ILE A 234 8.06 31.02 19.78
C ILE A 234 9.26 30.26 19.20
N ILE A 235 9.04 29.65 18.03
CA ILE A 235 10.09 29.07 17.18
C ILE A 235 10.15 29.87 15.89
N ASP A 236 11.28 30.50 15.62
CA ASP A 236 11.59 31.13 14.35
C ASP A 236 12.63 30.29 13.60
N ALA A 237 12.20 29.66 12.52
CA ALA A 237 13.04 28.78 11.71
C ALA A 237 13.27 29.36 10.31
N VAL A 238 14.50 29.19 9.82
CA VAL A 238 14.87 29.40 8.42
C VAL A 238 15.04 28.03 7.79
N LEU A 239 14.25 27.75 6.78
CA LEU A 239 14.16 26.45 6.11
C LEU A 239 14.64 26.58 4.67
N ASP A 240 15.36 25.57 4.20
CA ASP A 240 15.61 25.38 2.78
C ASP A 240 14.65 24.32 2.23
N CYS A 241 13.62 24.74 1.49
CA CYS A 241 12.51 23.89 1.04
C CYS A 241 12.64 23.52 -0.44
N ARG A 242 12.31 22.28 -0.80
CA ARG A 242 12.31 21.81 -2.20
C ARG A 242 11.32 20.67 -2.44
N ILE A 243 10.97 20.47 -3.70
CA ILE A 243 10.23 19.29 -4.16
C ILE A 243 11.10 18.58 -5.19
N LYS A 244 11.49 17.33 -4.91
CA LYS A 244 12.22 16.49 -5.88
C LYS A 244 11.29 15.45 -6.47
N SER A 245 11.34 15.28 -7.77
CA SER A 245 10.73 14.16 -8.48
C SER A 245 11.60 12.93 -8.32
N GLU A 246 10.99 11.81 -7.93
CA GLU A 246 11.65 10.52 -7.86
C GLU A 246 10.91 9.51 -8.74
N ILE A 247 11.67 8.82 -9.59
CA ILE A 247 11.16 7.74 -10.42
C ILE A 247 11.13 6.48 -9.58
N VAL A 248 9.95 5.91 -9.41
CA VAL A 248 9.77 4.61 -8.76
C VAL A 248 9.63 3.54 -9.84
N PRO A 249 10.64 2.66 -10.01
CA PRO A 249 10.59 1.62 -11.02
C PRO A 249 9.58 0.54 -10.64
N LEU A 250 8.94 -0.04 -11.65
CA LEU A 250 8.12 -1.23 -11.50
C LEU A 250 8.93 -2.38 -10.89
N GLN A 251 8.37 -3.00 -9.85
CA GLN A 251 9.03 -4.08 -9.12
C GLN A 251 8.46 -5.45 -9.47
N LYS A 252 7.15 -5.54 -9.63
CA LYS A 252 6.46 -6.80 -9.94
C LYS A 252 5.29 -6.54 -10.88
N ALA A 253 5.18 -7.37 -11.92
CA ALA A 253 4.03 -7.35 -12.82
C ALA A 253 3.50 -8.77 -13.01
N LEU A 254 2.22 -8.94 -12.72
CA LEU A 254 1.50 -10.20 -12.85
C LEU A 254 0.42 -10.05 -13.91
N ARG A 255 0.29 -11.06 -14.76
CA ARG A 255 -0.75 -11.17 -15.77
C ARG A 255 -1.66 -12.34 -15.45
N TYR A 256 -2.94 -12.05 -15.33
CA TYR A 256 -4.01 -13.03 -15.27
C TYR A 256 -4.64 -13.17 -16.65
N LYS A 257 -4.56 -14.36 -17.23
CA LYS A 257 -4.98 -14.61 -18.62
C LYS A 257 -5.75 -15.91 -18.76
N GLU A 258 -6.59 -15.97 -19.78
CA GLU A 258 -7.25 -17.19 -20.25
C GLU A 258 -6.64 -17.59 -21.58
N LYS A 259 -5.96 -18.74 -21.62
CA LYS A 259 -5.12 -19.14 -22.77
C LYS A 259 -4.11 -18.02 -23.09
N ASP A 260 -4.21 -17.42 -24.27
CA ASP A 260 -3.36 -16.32 -24.73
C ASP A 260 -4.04 -14.94 -24.59
N ASN A 261 -5.26 -14.87 -24.06
CA ASN A 261 -6.01 -13.64 -23.89
C ASN A 261 -5.77 -13.02 -22.50
N PRO A 262 -5.06 -11.87 -22.39
CA PRO A 262 -4.90 -11.16 -21.12
C PRO A 262 -6.27 -10.68 -20.61
N LEU A 263 -6.59 -11.00 -19.37
CA LEU A 263 -7.81 -10.51 -18.71
C LEU A 263 -7.49 -9.31 -17.84
N MET A 264 -6.46 -9.43 -17.00
CA MET A 264 -6.03 -8.38 -16.10
C MET A 264 -4.52 -8.38 -15.89
N ASP A 265 -3.96 -7.19 -15.72
CA ASP A 265 -2.58 -7.00 -15.26
C ASP A 265 -2.57 -6.30 -13.90
N LYS A 266 -1.74 -6.81 -12.97
CA LYS A 266 -1.45 -6.19 -11.67
C LYS A 266 0.01 -5.76 -11.64
N MET A 267 0.29 -4.53 -11.26
CA MET A 267 1.62 -3.92 -11.25
C MET A 267 1.88 -3.30 -9.88
N ASP A 268 2.99 -3.69 -9.25
CA ASP A 268 3.40 -3.20 -7.94
C ASP A 268 4.70 -2.41 -8.03
N TYR A 269 4.70 -1.23 -7.42
CA TYR A 269 5.84 -0.34 -7.27
C TYR A 269 6.11 -0.15 -5.78
N TYR A 270 7.35 -0.29 -5.36
CA TYR A 270 7.76 -0.12 -3.95
C TYR A 270 8.56 1.17 -3.81
N PHE A 271 8.14 2.01 -2.87
CA PHE A 271 8.75 3.30 -2.61
C PHE A 271 9.08 3.43 -1.12
N PRO A 272 10.37 3.54 -0.75
CA PRO A 272 10.76 3.76 0.64
C PRO A 272 10.39 5.19 1.06
N PHE A 273 9.64 5.32 2.16
CA PHE A 273 9.24 6.60 2.73
C PHE A 273 9.41 6.59 4.26
N GLU A 274 10.41 7.35 4.73
CA GLU A 274 10.81 7.38 6.15
C GLU A 274 11.16 5.98 6.68
N ASP A 275 10.41 5.48 7.66
CA ASP A 275 10.51 4.16 8.27
C ASP A 275 9.46 3.17 7.72
N LYS A 276 8.84 3.50 6.58
CA LYS A 276 7.79 2.70 5.94
C LYS A 276 8.09 2.42 4.48
N GLU A 277 7.48 1.35 3.98
CA GLU A 277 7.40 1.03 2.56
C GLU A 277 6.01 1.39 2.04
N VAL A 278 5.97 2.27 1.05
CA VAL A 278 4.73 2.59 0.33
C VAL A 278 4.65 1.70 -0.91
N THR A 279 3.61 0.88 -0.98
CA THR A 279 3.30 0.09 -2.16
C THR A 279 2.25 0.81 -2.99
N PHE A 280 2.59 1.10 -4.22
CA PHE A 280 1.62 1.54 -5.21
C PHE A 280 1.23 0.33 -6.06
N THR A 281 -0.06 0.04 -6.14
CA THR A 281 -0.59 -1.05 -6.95
C THR A 281 -1.50 -0.49 -8.03
N ARG A 282 -1.24 -0.89 -9.26
CA ARG A 282 -2.12 -0.64 -10.40
C ARG A 282 -2.74 -1.95 -10.88
N ILE A 283 -4.04 -1.95 -11.09
CA ILE A 283 -4.77 -3.05 -11.74
C ILE A 283 -5.41 -2.52 -13.02
N MET A 284 -5.21 -3.22 -14.13
CA MET A 284 -5.82 -2.95 -15.42
C MET A 284 -6.68 -4.14 -15.83
N ASP A 285 -7.95 -3.87 -16.14
CA ASP A 285 -8.90 -4.83 -16.71
C ASP A 285 -8.94 -4.59 -18.22
N HIS A 286 -8.47 -5.58 -18.98
CA HIS A 286 -8.31 -5.49 -20.44
C HIS A 286 -9.65 -5.64 -21.17
N GLU A 287 -10.65 -6.24 -20.55
CA GLU A 287 -11.99 -6.42 -21.14
C GLU A 287 -12.78 -5.12 -21.10
N THR A 288 -12.72 -4.39 -19.98
CA THR A 288 -13.48 -3.15 -19.76
C THR A 288 -12.65 -1.89 -19.99
N GLY A 289 -11.33 -2.00 -20.10
CA GLY A 289 -10.40 -0.87 -20.13
C GLY A 289 -10.28 -0.12 -18.79
N ARG A 290 -10.94 -0.61 -17.73
CA ARG A 290 -10.90 0.02 -16.41
C ARG A 290 -9.52 -0.12 -15.79
N ASN A 291 -9.12 0.93 -15.07
CA ASN A 291 -7.87 0.97 -14.35
C ASN A 291 -8.14 1.42 -12.91
N LYS A 292 -7.48 0.78 -11.94
CA LYS A 292 -7.48 1.19 -10.54
C LYS A 292 -6.05 1.41 -10.08
N PHE A 293 -5.83 2.52 -9.37
CA PHE A 293 -4.60 2.79 -8.66
C PHE A 293 -4.89 2.78 -7.16
N LYS A 294 -4.05 2.10 -6.40
CA LYS A 294 -4.16 1.93 -4.95
C LYS A 294 -2.80 2.25 -4.32
N THR A 295 -2.83 2.83 -3.12
CA THR A 295 -1.65 3.05 -2.30
C THR A 295 -1.86 2.38 -0.95
N ASP A 296 -0.90 1.54 -0.55
CA ASP A 296 -0.83 0.91 0.77
C ASP A 296 0.46 1.36 1.46
N ILE A 297 0.39 1.67 2.76
CA ILE A 297 1.55 2.02 3.57
C ILE A 297 1.80 0.86 4.54
N ASN A 298 2.99 0.27 4.46
CA ASN A 298 3.40 -0.87 5.28
C ASN A 298 4.62 -0.49 6.12
N ASP A 299 4.73 -1.03 7.33
CA ASP A 299 5.99 -0.95 8.08
C ASP A 299 7.06 -1.78 7.35
N PHE A 300 8.34 -1.36 7.41
CA PHE A 300 9.43 -2.16 6.85
C PHE A 300 9.46 -3.55 7.49
N LYS A 301 9.56 -4.60 6.66
CA LYS A 301 9.65 -6.00 7.10
C LYS A 301 11.04 -6.41 7.56
#